data_AF-A0A0F9YP80-F1
#
_entry.id   AF-A0A0F9YP80-F1
#
_cell.length_a   1.000
_cell.length_b   1.000
_cell.length_c   1.000
_cell.angle_alpha   90.00
_cell.angle_beta   90.00
_cell.angle_gamma   90.00
#
_symmetry.space_group_name_H-M   'P 1'
#
loop_
_entity.id
_entity.type
_entity.pdbx_description
1 polymer ?
#
loop_
_entity_poly.entity_id
_entity_poly.type
_entity_poly.pdbx_seq_one_letter_code
_entity_poly.pdbx_strand_id
1 'polypeptide(L)' 'MLPKEAIEEFKKLYFKNYKIQLSDEEAVRRANNLVDLYSKVYGGDCGSIKDIDKNKN' A
#
# COMPACT_ATOMS: atom_id res chain seq x y z
N MET A 1 8.67 1.32 -3.40
CA MET A 1 8.30 0.25 -2.46
C MET A 1 7.72 0.91 -1.23
N LEU A 2 6.55 0.46 -0.75
CA LEU A 2 5.89 1.07 0.41
C LEU A 2 6.74 0.98 1.69
N PRO A 3 6.63 1.95 2.62
CA PRO A 3 7.32 1.91 3.90
C PRO A 3 6.84 0.74 4.76
N LYS A 4 7.72 0.22 5.63
CA LYS A 4 7.43 -0.94 6.49
C LYS A 4 6.18 -0.74 7.35
N GLU A 5 5.99 0.47 7.88
CA GLU A 5 4.82 0.84 8.69
C GLU A 5 3.51 0.63 7.91
N ALA A 6 3.47 1.05 6.64
CA ALA A 6 2.29 0.86 5.78
C ALA A 6 2.04 -0.63 5.45
N ILE A 7 3.09 -1.44 5.33
CA ILE A 7 2.95 -2.89 5.13
C ILE A 7 2.37 -3.56 6.38
N GLU A 8 2.79 -3.15 7.57
CA GLU A 8 2.25 -3.69 8.82
C GLU A 8 0.78 -3.30 9.04
N GLU A 9 0.41 -2.06 8.71
CA GLU A 9 -1.00 -1.65 8.71
C GLU A 9 -1.82 -2.43 7.68
N PHE A 10 -1.28 -2.63 6.48
CA PHE A 10 -1.90 -3.45 5.45
C PHE A 10 -2.19 -4.87 5.96
N LYS A 11 -1.23 -5.52 6.64
CA LYS A 11 -1.41 -6.85 7.24
C LYS A 11 -2.54 -6.87 8.26
N LYS A 12 -2.61 -5.87 9.14
CA LYS A 12 -3.69 -5.75 10.16
C LYS A 12 -5.06 -5.61 9.51
N LEU A 13 -5.19 -4.74 8.50
CA LEU A 13 -6.44 -4.55 7.77
C LEU A 13 -6.85 -5.80 6.99
N TYR A 14 -5.89 -6.45 6.33
CA TYR A 14 -6.13 -7.68 5.58
C TYR A 14 -6.64 -8.80 6.49
N PHE A 15 -5.98 -9.00 7.65
CA PHE A 15 -6.44 -9.98 8.62
C PHE A 15 -7.82 -9.63 9.20
N LYS A 16 -8.09 -8.35 9.49
CA LYS A 16 -9.38 -7.92 10.02
C LYS A 16 -10.53 -8.31 9.08
N ASN A 17 -10.36 -8.05 7.79
CA ASN A 17 -11.39 -8.22 6.75
C ASN A 17 -11.51 -9.66 6.24
N TYR A 18 -10.39 -10.36 6.08
CA TYR A 18 -10.36 -11.69 5.43
C TYR A 18 -10.04 -12.84 6.38
N LYS A 19 -9.65 -12.55 7.63
CA LYS A 19 -9.18 -13.53 8.63
C LYS A 19 -7.99 -14.39 8.17
N ILE A 20 -7.24 -13.89 7.17
CA ILE A 20 -6.04 -14.54 6.62
C ILE A 20 -4.81 -13.78 7.12
N GLN A 21 -3.85 -14.50 7.70
CA GLN A 21 -2.54 -13.95 8.01
C GLN A 21 -1.64 -14.01 6.77
N LEU A 22 -0.98 -12.89 6.48
CA LEU A 22 -0.03 -12.78 5.37
C LEU A 22 1.40 -12.89 5.90
N SER A 23 2.26 -13.54 5.14
CA SER A 23 3.71 -13.41 5.32
C SER A 23 4.17 -12.00 4.92
N ASP A 24 5.35 -11.59 5.40
CA ASP A 24 5.90 -10.28 5.08
C ASP A 24 6.11 -10.10 3.57
N GLU A 25 6.63 -11.12 2.89
CA GLU A 25 6.83 -11.11 1.44
C GLU A 25 5.51 -10.92 0.69
N GLU A 26 4.46 -11.63 1.10
CA GLU A 26 3.17 -11.58 0.43
C GLU A 26 2.45 -10.25 0.72
N ALA A 27 2.60 -9.71 1.93
CA ALA A 27 2.09 -8.39 2.29
C ALA A 27 2.76 -7.29 1.47
N VAL A 28 4.09 -7.32 1.35
CA VAL A 28 4.86 -6.40 0.50
C VAL A 28 4.38 -6.49 -0.94
N ARG A 29 4.29 -7.68 -1.51
CA ARG A 29 3.88 -7.87 -2.91
C ARG A 29 2.47 -7.35 -3.15
N ARG A 30 1.50 -7.74 -2.31
CA ARG A 30 0.09 -7.35 -2.47
C ARG A 30 -0.14 -5.86 -2.27
N ALA A 31 0.46 -5.26 -1.25
CA ALA A 31 0.28 -3.84 -0.96
C ALA A 31 0.87 -2.97 -2.09
N ASN A 32 2.06 -3.29 -2.59
CA ASN A 32 2.66 -2.56 -3.71
C ASN A 32 1.84 -2.74 -5.00
N ASN A 33 1.35 -3.95 -5.29
CA ASN A 33 0.52 -4.20 -6.46
C ASN A 33 -0.82 -3.46 -6.39
N LEU A 34 -1.43 -3.35 -5.21
CA LEU A 34 -2.69 -2.61 -5.02
C LEU A 34 -2.50 -1.13 -5.34
N VAL A 35 -1.43 -0.53 -4.84
CA VAL A 35 -1.12 0.88 -5.06
C VAL A 35 -0.75 1.15 -6.52
N ASP A 36 0.03 0.26 -7.15
CA ASP A 36 0.36 0.35 -8.57
C ASP A 36 -0.89 0.23 -9.45
N LEU A 37 -1.79 -0.72 -9.15
CA LEU A 37 -3.06 -0.86 -9.85
C LEU A 37 -3.92 0.39 -9.70
N TYR A 38 -4.07 0.91 -8.48
CA TYR A 38 -4.81 2.14 -8.23
C TYR A 38 -4.24 3.31 -9.03
N SER A 39 -2.91 3.46 -9.02
CA SER A 39 -2.23 4.49 -9.81
C SER A 39 -2.43 4.33 -11.32
N LYS A 40 -2.53 3.12 -11.86
CA LYS A 40 -2.75 2.91 -13.30
C LYS A 40 -4.20 3.14 -13.71
N VAL A 41 -5.14 2.77 -12.86
CA VAL A 41 -6.58 2.91 -13.14
C VAL A 41 -7.05 4.34 -12.95
N TYR A 42 -6.53 5.04 -11.93
CA TYR A 42 -6.99 6.38 -11.55
C TYR A 42 -5.94 7.49 -11.78
N GLY A 43 -4.68 7.15 -12.05
CA GLY A 43 -3.56 8.11 -12.15
C GLY A 43 -3.34 8.72 -13.52
N GLY A 44 -4.38 8.86 -14.34
CA GLY A 44 -4.38 9.89 -15.37
C GLY A 44 -4.38 11.31 -14.79
N ASP A 45 -4.84 11.49 -13.53
CA ASP A 45 -4.93 12.79 -12.86
C ASP A 45 -4.91 12.70 -11.31
N CYS A 46 -4.18 11.73 -10.74
CA CYS A 46 -3.93 11.71 -9.29
C CYS A 46 -2.42 11.72 -9.04
N GLY A 47 -1.96 12.80 -8.39
CA GLY A 47 -0.56 13.14 -8.16
C GLY A 47 0.32 11.96 -7.77
N SER A 48 1.51 11.93 -8.37
CA SER A 48 2.55 10.96 -8.05
C SER A 48 2.74 10.80 -6.55
N ILE A 49 2.85 9.55 -6.08
CA ILE A 49 3.14 9.20 -4.67
C ILE A 49 4.42 9.86 -4.12
N LYS A 50 5.25 10.44 -5.00
CA LYS A 50 6.36 11.34 -4.65
C LYS A 50 5.93 12.55 -3.79
N ASP A 51 4.64 12.89 -3.74
CA ASP A 51 4.13 14.02 -2.96
C ASP A 51 3.59 13.65 -1.57
N ILE A 52 3.48 12.36 -1.23
CA ILE A 52 3.04 11.93 0.12
C ILE A 52 4.13 12.19 1.18
N ASP A 53 5.41 12.25 0.77
CA ASP A 53 6.54 12.46 1.67
C ASP A 53 6.84 13.96 1.96
N LYS A 54 6.10 14.89 1.35
CA LYS A 54 6.34 16.34 1.52
C LYS A 54 5.46 17.01 2.58
N ASN A 55 4.52 16.31 3.21
CA ASN A 55 3.59 16.91 4.17
C ASN A 55 3.88 16.50 5.63
N LYS A 56 5.16 16.47 5.99
CA LYS A 56 5.64 16.57 7.38
C LYS A 56 6.54 17.81 7.48
N ASN A 57 5.93 18.98 7.67
CA ASN A 57 6.62 20.18 8.16
C ASN A 57 5.67 20.94 9.09
#